data_AF-A0A9C8E5H8-F1
#
_entry.id   AF-A0A9C8E5H8-F1
#
_cell.length_a   1.000
_cell.length_b   1.000
_cell.length_c   1.000
_cell.angle_alpha   90.00
_cell.angle_beta   90.00
_cell.angle_gamma   90.00
#
_symmetry.space_group_name_H-M   'P 1'
#
loop_
_entity.id
_entity.type
_entity.pdbx_description
1 polymer ?
#
loop_
_entity_poly.entity_id
_entity_poly.type
_entity_poly.pdbx_seq_one_letter_code
_entity_poly.pdbx_strand_id
1 'polypeptide(L)'
;MPSNAYPKIAYCSFCKRPENMVGRLIAGPDNVFICEECVEVCKRILEQRREEESELNFPSYVPSPREIYEQLDQYVVRQERAKKVLSVAIYNHYKRILNKEYVDDVELQKSNILLIGPTGCGKTLLAQTLAKILDVPFAIADATSLTEAGYVGEDVENILLRLIQAANYDIARAEKGIIYIDEIDKIARKTGDNPSITRDVSGEGVQQALLKIIEGTISNVPPQGGRKHPYQEFIQIDTTDILFICGGAFEGLDKIVAERLGLKGRVGFVKGEEPKSREMESAELLRHVIPD
;
A
#
# COMPACT_ATOMS: atom_id res chain seq x y z
N MET A 1 -38.86 -65.48 6.71
CA MET A 1 -37.90 -65.20 5.61
C MET A 1 -37.22 -63.87 5.94
N PRO A 2 -35.91 -63.81 6.16
CA PRO A 2 -35.24 -62.54 6.37
C PRO A 2 -35.12 -61.83 5.01
N SER A 3 -35.64 -60.61 4.95
CA SER A 3 -35.48 -59.69 3.84
C SER A 3 -34.00 -59.32 3.69
N ASN A 4 -33.35 -59.83 2.63
CA ASN A 4 -32.03 -59.38 2.18
C ASN A 4 -32.11 -57.88 1.84
N ALA A 5 -31.80 -57.02 2.81
CA ALA A 5 -31.54 -55.61 2.56
C ALA A 5 -30.11 -55.51 2.02
N TYR A 6 -29.98 -55.49 0.69
CA TYR A 6 -28.73 -55.09 0.06
C TYR A 6 -28.34 -53.69 0.60
N PRO A 7 -27.08 -53.47 1.02
CA PRO A 7 -26.66 -52.16 1.49
C PRO A 7 -26.88 -51.16 0.34
N LYS A 8 -27.70 -50.14 0.58
CA LYS A 8 -27.87 -49.03 -0.38
C LYS A 8 -26.51 -48.36 -0.52
N ILE A 9 -25.86 -48.59 -1.66
CA ILE A 9 -24.61 -47.92 -2.00
C ILE A 9 -24.92 -46.42 -2.09
N ALA A 10 -24.19 -45.60 -1.34
CA ALA A 10 -24.32 -44.16 -1.43
C ALA A 10 -23.61 -43.65 -2.70
N TYR A 11 -24.18 -42.63 -3.35
CA TYR A 11 -23.65 -42.06 -4.59
C TYR A 11 -23.43 -40.57 -4.42
N CYS A 12 -22.36 -40.05 -5.02
CA CYS A 12 -22.18 -38.61 -5.15
C CYS A 12 -23.31 -38.01 -6.00
N SER A 13 -24.00 -37.01 -5.48
CA SER A 13 -25.12 -36.34 -6.14
C SER A 13 -24.69 -35.52 -7.36
N PHE A 14 -23.40 -35.15 -7.44
CA PHE A 14 -22.80 -34.34 -8.50
C PHE A 14 -22.27 -35.20 -9.65
N CYS A 15 -21.30 -36.10 -9.40
CA CYS A 15 -20.72 -36.95 -10.44
C CYS A 15 -21.41 -38.30 -10.65
N LYS A 16 -22.40 -38.64 -9.81
CA LYS A 16 -23.15 -39.92 -9.82
C LYS A 16 -22.32 -41.18 -9.60
N ARG A 17 -21.04 -41.06 -9.23
CA ARG A 17 -20.20 -42.21 -8.92
C ARG A 17 -20.50 -42.75 -7.50
N PRO A 18 -20.47 -44.07 -7.30
CA PRO A 18 -20.67 -44.70 -6.00
C PRO A 18 -19.48 -44.47 -5.05
N GLU A 19 -19.73 -44.56 -3.74
CA GLU A 19 -18.74 -44.34 -2.68
C GLU A 19 -17.44 -45.13 -2.87
N ASN A 20 -17.54 -46.40 -3.30
CA ASN A 20 -16.38 -47.26 -3.56
C ASN A 20 -15.46 -46.78 -4.69
N MET A 21 -15.92 -45.89 -5.56
CA MET A 21 -15.14 -45.35 -6.68
C MET A 21 -14.53 -43.97 -6.37
N VAL A 22 -15.08 -43.25 -5.39
CA VAL A 22 -14.67 -41.88 -5.04
C VAL A 22 -14.04 -41.78 -3.65
N GLY A 23 -13.94 -42.91 -2.94
CA GLY A 23 -13.37 -42.99 -1.61
C GLY A 23 -14.28 -42.41 -0.55
N ARG A 24 -14.29 -41.09 -0.40
CA ARG A 24 -14.97 -40.37 0.68
C ARG A 24 -16.17 -39.56 0.18
N LEU A 25 -17.32 -39.78 0.81
CA LEU A 25 -18.52 -38.97 0.63
C LEU A 25 -18.78 -38.09 1.85
N ILE A 26 -19.11 -36.82 1.59
CA ILE A 26 -19.56 -35.84 2.57
C ILE A 26 -21.08 -35.78 2.48
N ALA A 27 -21.76 -35.99 3.61
CA ALA A 27 -23.21 -35.92 3.70
C ALA A 27 -23.68 -34.48 3.92
N GLY A 28 -24.65 -34.04 3.12
CA GLY A 28 -25.38 -32.79 3.28
C GLY A 28 -26.82 -33.02 3.76
N PRO A 29 -27.60 -31.94 3.93
CA PRO A 29 -29.02 -32.04 4.20
C PRO A 29 -29.76 -32.79 3.07
N ASP A 30 -30.95 -33.31 3.37
CA ASP A 30 -31.87 -33.93 2.40
C ASP A 30 -31.30 -35.15 1.63
N ASN A 31 -30.46 -35.98 2.28
CA ASN A 31 -29.81 -37.15 1.67
C ASN A 31 -28.96 -36.81 0.43
N VAL A 32 -28.43 -35.60 0.35
CA VAL A 32 -27.47 -35.20 -0.69
C VAL A 32 -26.06 -35.59 -0.23
N PHE A 33 -25.26 -36.12 -1.15
CA PHE A 33 -23.86 -36.48 -0.89
C PHE A 33 -22.95 -35.85 -1.93
N ILE A 34 -21.77 -35.40 -1.55
CA ILE A 34 -20.75 -34.88 -2.47
C ILE A 34 -19.41 -35.55 -2.17
N CYS A 35 -18.66 -35.94 -3.21
CA CYS A 35 -17.32 -36.49 -3.05
C CYS A 35 -16.25 -35.40 -3.06
N GLU A 36 -15.08 -35.72 -2.52
CA GLU A 36 -13.91 -34.82 -2.45
C GLU A 36 -13.51 -34.26 -3.82
N GLU A 37 -13.45 -35.09 -4.86
CA GLU A 37 -13.17 -34.65 -6.23
C GLU A 37 -14.17 -33.60 -6.74
N CYS A 38 -15.46 -33.75 -6.43
CA CYS A 38 -16.48 -32.77 -6.83
C CYS A 38 -16.35 -31.46 -6.05
N VAL A 39 -15.92 -31.51 -4.79
CA VAL A 39 -15.62 -30.30 -4.00
C VAL A 39 -14.45 -29.55 -4.62
N GLU A 40 -13.37 -30.24 -5.01
CA GLU A 40 -12.23 -29.61 -5.68
C GLU A 40 -12.60 -28.97 -7.02
N VAL A 41 -13.43 -29.64 -7.82
CA VAL A 41 -13.93 -29.09 -9.09
C VAL A 41 -14.80 -27.86 -8.84
N CYS A 42 -15.73 -27.93 -7.89
CA CYS A 42 -16.57 -26.77 -7.54
C CYS A 42 -15.72 -25.61 -7.01
N LYS A 43 -14.72 -25.89 -6.16
CA LYS A 43 -13.77 -24.91 -5.65
C LYS A 43 -13.02 -24.22 -6.78
N ARG A 44 -12.49 -24.99 -7.75
CA ARG A 44 -11.78 -24.45 -8.92
C ARG A 44 -12.68 -23.57 -9.79
N ILE A 45 -13.93 -23.97 -10.03
CA ILE A 45 -14.90 -23.17 -10.80
C ILE A 45 -15.21 -21.84 -10.08
N LEU A 46 -15.34 -21.87 -8.75
CA LEU A 46 -15.57 -20.67 -7.95
C LEU A 46 -14.33 -19.76 -7.90
N GLU A 47 -13.13 -20.34 -7.84
CA GLU A 47 -11.86 -19.61 -7.88
C GLU A 47 -11.63 -18.96 -9.26
N GLN A 48 -11.83 -19.69 -10.36
CA GLN A 48 -11.75 -19.12 -11.71
C GLN A 48 -12.71 -17.96 -11.93
N ARG A 49 -13.94 -18.06 -11.41
CA ARG A 49 -14.90 -16.97 -11.52
C ARG A 49 -14.49 -15.74 -10.70
N ARG A 50 -13.84 -15.93 -9.56
CA ARG A 50 -13.25 -14.83 -8.78
C ARG A 50 -12.04 -14.22 -9.48
N GLU A 51 -11.22 -15.02 -10.14
CA GLU A 51 -10.10 -14.56 -10.96
C GLU A 51 -10.62 -13.73 -12.14
N GLU A 52 -11.61 -14.23 -12.89
CA GLU A 52 -12.27 -13.50 -13.99
C GLU A 52 -12.96 -12.21 -13.50
N GLU A 53 -13.66 -12.23 -12.36
CA GLU A 53 -14.24 -11.04 -11.74
C GLU A 53 -13.17 -10.04 -11.24
N SER A 54 -11.99 -10.52 -10.80
CA SER A 54 -10.87 -9.67 -10.37
C SER A 54 -10.06 -9.08 -11.53
N GLU A 55 -9.98 -9.77 -12.67
CA GLU A 55 -9.48 -9.23 -13.94
C GLU A 55 -10.43 -8.16 -14.51
N LEU A 56 -11.75 -8.36 -14.38
CA LEU A 56 -12.78 -7.40 -14.82
C LEU A 56 -12.91 -6.17 -13.90
N ASN A 57 -12.44 -6.25 -12.65
CA ASN A 57 -12.59 -5.18 -11.64
C ASN A 57 -11.41 -4.22 -11.57
N PHE A 58 -10.38 -4.39 -12.39
CA PHE A 58 -9.32 -3.39 -12.52
C PHE A 58 -9.61 -2.48 -13.72
N PRO A 59 -9.50 -1.15 -13.60
CA PRO A 59 -9.82 -0.29 -14.72
C PRO A 59 -8.88 -0.63 -15.89
N SER A 60 -9.46 -1.21 -16.95
CA SER A 60 -8.81 -1.43 -18.25
C SER A 60 -8.32 -0.12 -18.88
N TYR A 61 -8.71 1.00 -18.29
CA TYR A 61 -8.38 2.35 -18.64
C TYR A 61 -7.71 3.05 -17.45
N VAL A 62 -6.41 3.33 -17.57
CA VAL A 62 -5.72 4.26 -16.66
C VAL A 62 -5.87 5.66 -17.24
N PRO A 63 -6.47 6.62 -16.50
CA PRO A 63 -6.64 7.98 -16.98
C PRO A 63 -5.29 8.60 -17.32
N SER A 64 -5.22 9.35 -18.42
CA SER A 64 -4.00 10.05 -18.81
C SER A 64 -3.56 11.05 -17.73
N PRO A 65 -2.27 11.45 -17.70
CA PRO A 65 -1.81 12.44 -16.73
C PRO A 65 -2.56 13.77 -16.80
N ARG A 66 -3.15 14.12 -17.94
CA ARG A 66 -3.98 15.33 -18.08
C ARG A 66 -5.33 15.16 -17.38
N GLU A 67 -5.98 14.02 -17.57
CA GLU A 67 -7.27 13.73 -16.93
C GLU A 67 -7.14 13.62 -15.41
N ILE A 68 -6.07 12.96 -14.92
CA ILE A 68 -5.78 12.90 -13.47
C ILE A 68 -5.58 14.32 -12.92
N TYR A 69 -4.82 15.15 -13.63
CA TYR A 69 -4.56 16.52 -13.22
C TYR A 69 -5.84 17.36 -13.18
N GLU A 70 -6.68 17.29 -14.21
CA GLU A 70 -7.94 18.03 -14.31
C GLU A 70 -8.91 17.64 -13.20
N GLN A 71 -8.99 16.34 -12.86
CA GLN A 71 -9.81 15.88 -11.74
C GLN A 71 -9.24 16.32 -10.40
N LEU A 72 -7.91 16.26 -10.22
CA LEU A 72 -7.26 16.81 -9.02
C LEU A 72 -7.53 18.31 -8.84
N ASP A 73 -7.55 19.08 -9.95
CA ASP A 73 -7.78 20.52 -9.94
C ASP A 73 -9.17 20.91 -9.43
N GLN A 74 -10.17 20.03 -9.59
CA GLN A 74 -11.53 20.24 -9.07
C GLN A 74 -11.59 20.22 -7.54
N TYR A 75 -10.68 19.51 -6.87
CA TYR A 75 -10.69 19.34 -5.41
C TYR A 75 -9.53 20.05 -4.71
N VAL A 76 -8.37 20.17 -5.36
CA VAL A 76 -7.16 20.75 -4.77
C VAL A 76 -6.76 22.02 -5.53
N VAL A 77 -7.09 23.16 -4.92
CA VAL A 77 -6.78 24.47 -5.47
C VAL A 77 -5.28 24.76 -5.36
N ARG A 78 -4.68 25.29 -6.44
CA ARG A 78 -3.22 25.54 -6.57
C ARG A 78 -2.42 24.23 -6.58
N GLN A 79 -1.20 24.24 -6.02
CA GLN A 79 -0.32 23.06 -5.97
C GLN A 79 0.02 22.48 -7.36
N GLU A 80 0.15 23.34 -8.38
CA GLU A 80 0.31 22.93 -9.79
C GLU A 80 1.46 21.94 -10.02
N ARG A 81 2.60 22.19 -9.38
CA ARG A 81 3.75 21.28 -9.46
C ARG A 81 3.41 19.90 -8.89
N ALA A 82 2.78 19.85 -7.72
CA ALA A 82 2.44 18.58 -7.08
C ALA A 82 1.42 17.80 -7.90
N LYS A 83 0.33 18.45 -8.36
CA LYS A 83 -0.69 17.81 -9.22
C LYS A 83 -0.05 17.24 -10.49
N LYS A 84 0.84 17.99 -11.16
CA LYS A 84 1.51 17.53 -12.37
C LYS A 84 2.42 16.32 -12.12
N VAL A 85 3.25 16.37 -11.07
CA VAL A 85 4.16 15.27 -10.71
C VAL A 85 3.38 14.01 -10.32
N LEU A 86 2.36 14.16 -9.48
CA LEU A 86 1.49 13.06 -9.04
C LEU A 86 0.80 12.40 -10.23
N SER A 87 0.24 13.19 -11.14
CA SER A 87 -0.48 12.67 -12.30
C SER A 87 0.41 11.81 -13.21
N VAL A 88 1.67 12.20 -13.41
CA VAL A 88 2.64 11.41 -14.19
C VAL A 88 3.09 10.16 -13.42
N ALA A 89 3.45 10.30 -12.15
CA ALA A 89 3.93 9.18 -11.34
C ALA A 89 2.88 8.06 -11.24
N ILE A 90 1.63 8.44 -11.02
CA ILE A 90 0.52 7.50 -10.86
C ILE A 90 0.13 6.84 -12.17
N TYR A 91 0.07 7.61 -13.26
CA TYR A 91 -0.12 7.05 -14.59
C TYR A 91 0.95 5.98 -14.89
N ASN A 92 2.22 6.27 -14.61
CA ASN A 92 3.31 5.32 -14.84
C ASN A 92 3.20 4.09 -13.93
N HIS A 93 2.85 4.26 -12.65
CA HIS A 93 2.67 3.16 -11.71
C HIS A 93 1.61 2.17 -12.18
N TYR A 94 0.43 2.67 -12.56
CA TYR A 94 -0.66 1.79 -13.01
C TYR A 94 -0.46 1.27 -14.43
N LYS A 95 0.23 2.02 -15.29
CA LYS A 95 0.67 1.51 -16.60
C LYS A 95 1.66 0.36 -16.45
N ARG A 96 2.58 0.42 -15.49
CA ARG A 96 3.50 -0.68 -15.16
C ARG A 96 2.72 -1.93 -14.73
N ILE A 97 1.73 -1.78 -13.85
CA ILE A 97 0.92 -2.91 -13.36
C ILE A 97 0.15 -3.58 -14.51
N LEU A 98 -0.42 -2.80 -15.43
CA LEU A 98 -1.18 -3.33 -16.56
C LEU A 98 -0.33 -3.99 -17.65
N ASN A 99 0.89 -3.53 -17.86
CA ASN A 99 1.74 -3.98 -18.98
C ASN A 99 2.91 -4.87 -18.51
N LYS A 100 2.72 -5.62 -17.41
CA LYS A 100 3.74 -6.50 -16.80
C LYS A 100 4.41 -7.50 -17.77
N GLU A 101 3.78 -7.81 -18.90
CA GLU A 101 4.27 -8.83 -19.85
C GLU A 101 4.86 -8.29 -21.17
N TYR A 102 4.67 -7.01 -21.54
CA TYR A 102 5.05 -6.54 -22.90
C TYR A 102 5.40 -5.05 -22.99
N VAL A 103 6.64 -4.66 -22.67
CA VAL A 103 7.24 -3.42 -23.19
C VAL A 103 8.79 -3.55 -23.32
N ASP A 104 9.28 -3.76 -24.55
CA ASP A 104 10.63 -3.41 -25.09
C ASP A 104 11.84 -3.36 -24.12
N ASP A 105 12.21 -4.44 -23.42
CA ASP A 105 13.43 -4.49 -22.56
C ASP A 105 13.52 -3.37 -21.48
N VAL A 106 12.45 -2.60 -21.26
CA VAL A 106 12.41 -1.49 -20.28
C VAL A 106 11.60 -1.94 -19.07
N GLU A 107 12.32 -2.37 -18.03
CA GLU A 107 11.72 -2.63 -16.72
C GLU A 107 11.30 -1.31 -16.06
N LEU A 108 9.99 -1.04 -16.03
CA LEU A 108 9.45 0.07 -15.25
C LEU A 108 9.57 -0.27 -13.76
N GLN A 109 10.32 0.54 -13.02
CA GLN A 109 10.44 0.39 -11.57
C GLN A 109 9.28 1.04 -10.83
N LYS A 110 8.91 0.45 -9.69
CA LYS A 110 7.96 1.05 -8.74
C LYS A 110 8.49 2.42 -8.29
N SER A 111 7.68 3.46 -8.48
CA SER A 111 8.04 4.83 -8.12
C SER A 111 7.14 5.31 -6.97
N ASN A 112 7.58 5.06 -5.75
CA ASN A 112 6.92 5.60 -4.55
C ASN A 112 7.08 7.12 -4.48
N ILE A 113 6.15 7.79 -3.80
CA ILE A 113 6.05 9.24 -3.80
C ILE A 113 6.32 9.78 -2.39
N LEU A 114 7.14 10.83 -2.28
CA LEU A 114 7.31 11.61 -1.06
C LEU A 114 6.76 13.03 -1.26
N LEU A 115 5.74 13.38 -0.48
CA LEU A 115 5.13 14.70 -0.44
C LEU A 115 5.72 15.54 0.68
N ILE A 116 6.43 16.60 0.29
CA ILE A 116 7.05 17.56 1.20
C ILE A 116 6.23 18.85 1.18
N GLY A 117 5.79 19.30 2.34
CA GLY A 117 5.11 20.60 2.48
C GLY A 117 4.51 20.80 3.86
N PRO A 118 4.16 22.04 4.24
CA PRO A 118 3.69 22.37 5.58
C PRO A 118 2.39 21.62 5.96
N THR A 119 2.09 21.56 7.25
CA THR A 119 0.82 21.02 7.74
C THR A 119 -0.36 21.80 7.16
N GLY A 120 -1.45 21.10 6.82
CA GLY A 120 -2.67 21.74 6.28
C GLY A 120 -2.60 22.18 4.82
N CYS A 121 -1.53 21.90 4.07
CA CYS A 121 -1.43 22.29 2.65
C CYS A 121 -2.16 21.36 1.66
N GLY A 122 -2.80 20.30 2.15
CA GLY A 122 -3.59 19.36 1.34
C GLY A 122 -2.86 18.07 0.92
N LYS A 123 -1.75 17.67 1.56
CA LYS A 123 -1.04 16.40 1.27
C LYS A 123 -1.96 15.18 1.33
N THR A 124 -2.66 15.02 2.46
CA THR A 124 -3.62 13.94 2.67
C THR A 124 -4.80 14.01 1.69
N LEU A 125 -5.29 15.22 1.39
CA LEU A 125 -6.37 15.44 0.43
C LEU A 125 -5.98 15.03 -0.99
N LEU A 126 -4.75 15.34 -1.42
CA LEU A 126 -4.22 14.90 -2.72
C LEU A 126 -4.24 13.37 -2.82
N ALA A 127 -3.67 12.68 -1.83
CA ALA A 127 -3.62 11.21 -1.83
C ALA A 127 -5.02 10.57 -1.82
N GLN A 128 -5.93 11.08 -0.97
CA GLN A 128 -7.32 10.62 -0.92
C GLN A 128 -8.07 10.83 -2.23
N THR A 129 -7.87 11.98 -2.87
CA THR A 129 -8.55 12.32 -4.14
C THR A 129 -8.05 11.41 -5.26
N LEU A 130 -6.75 11.14 -5.31
CA LEU A 130 -6.15 10.20 -6.28
C LEU A 130 -6.73 8.80 -6.17
N ALA A 131 -6.87 8.26 -4.97
CA ALA A 131 -7.46 6.95 -4.77
C ALA A 131 -8.91 6.88 -5.25
N LYS A 132 -9.69 7.95 -5.01
CA LYS A 132 -11.08 8.06 -5.51
C LYS A 132 -11.15 8.15 -7.04
N ILE A 133 -10.27 8.93 -7.66
CA ILE A 133 -10.18 9.07 -9.12
C ILE A 133 -9.95 7.72 -9.80
N LEU A 134 -9.10 6.89 -9.19
CA LEU A 134 -8.69 5.60 -9.74
C LEU A 134 -9.57 4.43 -9.32
N ASP A 135 -10.52 4.64 -8.41
CA ASP A 135 -11.34 3.59 -7.79
C ASP A 135 -10.52 2.44 -7.17
N VAL A 136 -9.42 2.76 -6.48
CA VAL A 136 -8.55 1.76 -5.85
C VAL A 136 -8.66 1.79 -4.32
N PRO A 137 -8.43 0.65 -3.63
CA PRO A 137 -8.39 0.61 -2.17
C PRO A 137 -7.37 1.60 -1.61
N PHE A 138 -7.71 2.23 -0.49
CA PHE A 138 -6.89 3.26 0.12
C PHE A 138 -6.79 3.05 1.63
N ALA A 139 -5.56 3.11 2.14
CA ALA A 139 -5.28 3.06 3.57
C ALA A 139 -4.44 4.28 3.98
N ILE A 140 -4.77 4.84 5.15
CA ILE A 140 -3.99 5.90 5.79
C ILE A 140 -3.34 5.34 7.06
N ALA A 141 -2.07 5.68 7.24
CA ALA A 141 -1.33 5.45 8.46
C ALA A 141 -0.59 6.72 8.89
N ASP A 142 -0.45 6.91 10.19
CA ASP A 142 0.42 7.93 10.78
C ASP A 142 1.72 7.25 11.20
N ALA A 143 2.86 7.76 10.76
CA ALA A 143 4.15 7.16 11.11
C ALA A 143 4.43 7.24 12.63
N THR A 144 3.84 8.20 13.35
CA THR A 144 4.05 8.36 14.80
C THR A 144 3.35 7.31 15.65
N SER A 145 2.29 6.67 15.13
CA SER A 145 1.58 5.60 15.83
C SER A 145 2.22 4.22 15.65
N LEU A 146 3.19 4.11 14.74
CA LEU A 146 3.87 2.86 14.45
C LEU A 146 4.94 2.55 15.49
N THR A 147 5.07 1.27 15.84
CA THR A 147 6.11 0.77 16.76
C THR A 147 6.79 -0.46 16.19
N GLU A 148 8.03 -0.74 16.62
CA GLU A 148 8.68 -2.01 16.30
C GLU A 148 7.81 -3.20 16.75
N ALA A 149 7.81 -4.28 15.95
CA ALA A 149 7.06 -5.49 16.25
C ALA A 149 7.35 -5.98 17.69
N GLY A 150 6.30 -6.22 18.46
CA GLY A 150 6.40 -6.68 19.85
C GLY A 150 6.38 -5.57 20.90
N TYR A 151 6.24 -4.31 20.51
CA TYR A 151 6.01 -3.18 21.41
C TYR A 151 4.53 -2.73 21.44
N VAL A 152 4.20 -1.82 22.35
CA VAL A 152 2.84 -1.29 22.50
C VAL A 152 2.63 -0.17 21.48
N GLY A 153 1.89 -0.46 20.41
CA GLY A 153 1.56 0.48 19.34
C GLY A 153 0.94 -0.21 18.13
N GLU A 154 0.82 0.50 17.01
CA GLU A 154 0.37 -0.08 15.75
C GLU A 154 1.53 -0.77 15.02
N ASP A 155 1.35 -2.02 14.61
CA ASP A 155 2.35 -2.76 13.82
C ASP A 155 2.24 -2.39 12.33
N VAL A 156 3.33 -2.51 11.59
CA VAL A 156 3.37 -2.14 10.16
C VAL A 156 2.41 -2.99 9.32
N GLU A 157 2.24 -4.28 9.67
CA GLU A 157 1.29 -5.19 9.01
C GLU A 157 -0.17 -4.75 9.20
N ASN A 158 -0.48 -3.94 10.22
CA ASN A 158 -1.84 -3.45 10.44
C ASN A 158 -2.25 -2.42 9.37
N ILE A 159 -1.29 -1.73 8.75
CA ILE A 159 -1.53 -0.86 7.59
C ILE A 159 -2.03 -1.70 6.40
N LEU A 160 -1.40 -2.86 6.16
CA LEU A 160 -1.81 -3.79 5.11
C LEU A 160 -3.20 -4.36 5.40
N LEU A 161 -3.50 -4.69 6.67
CA LEU A 161 -4.83 -5.14 7.07
C LEU A 161 -5.91 -4.08 6.74
N ARG A 162 -5.65 -2.80 7.02
CA ARG A 162 -6.58 -1.71 6.66
C ARG A 162 -6.79 -1.62 5.15
N LEU A 163 -5.74 -1.82 4.35
CA LEU A 163 -5.86 -1.82 2.89
C LEU A 163 -6.69 -3.03 2.39
N ILE A 164 -6.46 -4.21 2.94
CA ILE A 164 -7.24 -5.43 2.66
C ILE A 164 -8.71 -5.22 3.02
N GLN A 165 -8.99 -4.60 4.17
CA GLN A 165 -10.35 -4.25 4.58
C GLN A 165 -11.00 -3.24 3.62
N ALA A 166 -10.26 -2.21 3.18
CA ALA A 166 -10.73 -1.25 2.18
C ALA A 166 -10.99 -1.90 0.81
N ALA A 167 -10.35 -3.04 0.52
CA ALA A 167 -10.58 -3.87 -0.64
C ALA A 167 -11.69 -4.93 -0.44
N ASN A 168 -12.44 -4.89 0.67
CA ASN A 168 -13.43 -5.92 1.03
C ASN A 168 -12.86 -7.35 1.03
N TYR A 169 -11.60 -7.50 1.48
CA TYR A 169 -10.86 -8.77 1.51
C TYR A 169 -10.53 -9.37 0.13
N ASP A 170 -10.65 -8.58 -0.94
CA ASP A 170 -10.09 -8.92 -2.25
C ASP A 170 -8.59 -8.60 -2.27
N ILE A 171 -7.76 -9.65 -2.24
CA ILE A 171 -6.30 -9.52 -2.20
C ILE A 171 -5.76 -8.92 -3.51
N ALA A 172 -6.22 -9.39 -4.66
CA ALA A 172 -5.77 -8.88 -5.95
C ALA A 172 -6.11 -7.39 -6.13
N ARG A 173 -7.25 -6.93 -5.58
CA ARG A 173 -7.60 -5.50 -5.55
C ARG A 173 -6.75 -4.73 -4.53
N ALA A 174 -6.47 -5.31 -3.36
CA ALA A 174 -5.63 -4.70 -2.32
C ALA A 174 -4.18 -4.48 -2.78
N GLU A 175 -3.60 -5.44 -3.52
CA GLU A 175 -2.23 -5.35 -4.05
C GLU A 175 -2.05 -4.20 -5.05
N LYS A 176 -3.13 -3.68 -5.62
CA LYS A 176 -3.14 -2.53 -6.54
C LYS A 176 -3.59 -1.23 -5.85
N GLY A 177 -3.74 -1.26 -4.53
CA GLY A 177 -4.17 -0.14 -3.71
C GLY A 177 -3.08 0.91 -3.46
N ILE A 178 -3.47 1.95 -2.73
CA ILE A 178 -2.61 3.07 -2.32
C ILE A 178 -2.53 3.11 -0.79
N ILE A 179 -1.31 3.17 -0.27
CA ILE A 179 -1.03 3.43 1.14
C ILE A 179 -0.45 4.83 1.28
N TYR A 180 -1.11 5.68 2.09
CA TYR A 180 -0.60 6.98 2.48
C TYR A 180 -0.05 6.94 3.90
N ILE A 181 1.21 7.32 4.08
CA ILE A 181 1.89 7.39 5.39
C ILE A 181 2.18 8.84 5.71
N ASP A 182 1.48 9.44 6.68
CA ASP A 182 1.75 10.82 7.12
C ASP A 182 2.85 10.88 8.18
N GLU A 183 3.36 12.09 8.42
CA GLU A 183 4.36 12.39 9.46
C GLU A 183 5.65 11.55 9.42
N ILE A 184 6.08 11.14 8.22
CA ILE A 184 7.30 10.33 8.05
C ILE A 184 8.57 11.06 8.56
N ASP A 185 8.55 12.40 8.63
CA ASP A 185 9.65 13.20 9.16
C ASP A 185 9.83 13.05 10.69
N LYS A 186 8.82 12.53 11.40
CA LYS A 186 8.87 12.37 12.86
C LYS A 186 9.61 11.10 13.29
N ILE A 187 9.58 10.04 12.49
CA ILE A 187 10.35 8.80 12.76
C ILE A 187 11.83 8.91 12.37
N ALA A 188 12.22 10.00 11.69
CA ALA A 188 13.61 10.27 11.29
C ALA A 188 14.41 11.04 12.36
N ARG A 189 13.78 11.52 13.43
CA ARG A 189 14.48 12.25 14.50
C ARG A 189 15.36 11.26 15.28
N LYS A 190 16.67 11.31 15.05
CA LYS A 190 17.64 10.71 15.96
C LYS A 190 17.36 11.20 17.36
N THR A 191 17.11 10.28 18.29
CA THR A 191 16.96 10.55 19.72
C THR A 191 18.32 10.95 20.31
N GLY A 192 18.80 12.15 19.96
CA GLY A 192 20.05 12.74 20.44
C GLY A 192 21.33 12.17 19.81
N ASP A 193 22.34 13.02 19.64
CA ASP A 193 23.73 12.64 19.27
C ASP A 193 24.46 11.79 20.33
N ASN A 194 23.72 11.23 21.29
CA ASN A 194 24.23 10.24 22.22
C ASN A 194 23.74 8.87 21.75
N PRO A 195 24.62 7.87 21.56
CA PRO A 195 24.22 6.49 21.36
C PRO A 195 23.60 5.98 22.67
N SER A 196 22.34 6.31 22.91
CA SER A 196 21.59 5.79 24.04
C SER A 196 21.42 4.29 23.82
N ILE A 197 22.05 3.52 24.69
CA ILE A 197 22.05 2.05 24.80
C ILE A 197 20.63 1.47 24.94
N THR A 198 19.62 2.30 25.21
CA THR A 198 18.21 1.93 25.18
C THR A 198 17.75 1.80 23.73
N ARG A 199 17.54 0.54 23.32
CA ARG A 199 16.97 0.09 22.04
C ARG A 199 15.98 1.12 21.47
N ASP A 200 16.22 1.56 20.23
CA ASP A 200 15.37 2.53 19.55
C ASP A 200 14.06 1.86 19.13
N VAL A 201 13.05 1.98 20.00
CA VAL A 201 11.76 1.28 19.87
C VAL A 201 10.85 1.91 18.80
N SER A 202 11.11 3.16 18.40
CA SER A 202 10.17 3.94 17.59
C SER A 202 10.75 4.48 16.28
N GLY A 203 12.04 4.79 16.19
CA GLY A 203 12.62 5.43 14.99
C GLY A 203 13.08 4.42 13.95
N GLU A 204 14.28 3.86 14.17
CA GLU A 204 14.96 3.00 13.19
C GLU A 204 14.22 1.67 12.93
N GLY A 205 13.67 1.04 13.97
CA GLY A 205 12.92 -0.21 13.83
C GLY A 205 11.69 -0.09 12.92
N VAL A 206 10.96 1.02 13.04
CA VAL A 206 9.81 1.33 12.18
C VAL A 206 10.26 1.57 10.74
N GLN A 207 11.35 2.32 10.53
CA GLN A 207 11.90 2.53 9.18
C GLN A 207 12.28 1.21 8.51
N GLN A 208 12.94 0.30 9.23
CA GLN A 208 13.32 -1.01 8.69
C GLN A 208 12.09 -1.88 8.36
N ALA A 209 11.05 -1.83 9.18
CA ALA A 209 9.80 -2.55 8.90
C ALA A 209 9.06 -1.96 7.68
N LEU A 210 8.99 -0.63 7.57
CA LEU A 210 8.40 0.06 6.42
C LEU A 210 9.18 -0.21 5.12
N LEU A 211 10.51 -0.22 5.16
CA LEU A 211 11.35 -0.50 3.99
C LEU A 211 11.00 -1.84 3.33
N LYS A 212 10.82 -2.90 4.13
CA LYS A 212 10.46 -4.23 3.62
C LYS A 212 9.17 -4.21 2.79
N ILE A 213 8.13 -3.52 3.26
CA ILE A 213 6.86 -3.45 2.53
C ILE A 213 6.91 -2.47 1.35
N ILE A 214 7.74 -1.43 1.43
CA ILE A 214 7.91 -0.44 0.36
C ILE A 214 8.68 -1.04 -0.83
N GLU A 215 9.73 -1.82 -0.56
CA GLU A 215 10.57 -2.48 -1.58
C GLU A 215 9.83 -3.59 -2.34
N GLY A 216 8.89 -4.27 -1.67
CA GLY A 216 8.15 -5.39 -2.24
C GLY A 216 8.49 -6.69 -1.49
N THR A 217 7.51 -7.23 -0.79
CA THR A 217 7.65 -8.49 -0.07
C THR A 217 6.30 -9.20 0.03
N ILE A 218 6.33 -10.52 0.17
CA ILE A 218 5.14 -11.29 0.54
C ILE A 218 5.00 -11.18 2.07
N SER A 219 4.02 -10.40 2.50
CA SER A 219 3.74 -10.16 3.92
C SER A 219 2.64 -11.08 4.44
N ASN A 220 2.77 -11.54 5.69
CA ASN A 220 1.77 -12.37 6.37
C ASN A 220 0.99 -11.51 7.37
N VAL A 221 -0.26 -11.19 7.03
CA VAL A 221 -1.12 -10.28 7.79
C VAL A 221 -2.13 -11.07 8.63
N PRO A 222 -2.27 -10.82 9.94
CA PRO A 222 -3.28 -11.48 10.75
C PRO A 222 -4.70 -10.95 10.41
N PRO A 223 -5.72 -11.83 10.26
CA PRO A 223 -7.07 -11.43 9.84
C PRO A 223 -7.86 -10.64 10.88
N GLN A 224 -7.47 -10.75 12.16
CA GLN A 224 -7.96 -9.91 13.24
C GLN A 224 -6.77 -9.14 13.78
N GLY A 225 -6.80 -7.81 13.71
CA GLY A 225 -5.74 -6.97 14.29
C GLY A 225 -5.57 -7.29 15.77
N GLY A 226 -4.33 -7.29 16.27
CA GLY A 226 -4.02 -7.66 17.65
C GLY A 226 -2.88 -8.68 17.77
N ARG A 227 -2.71 -9.25 18.98
CA ARG A 227 -1.60 -10.18 19.27
C ARG A 227 -1.75 -11.49 18.49
N LYS A 228 -0.66 -11.91 17.83
CA LYS A 228 -0.55 -13.15 17.04
C LYS A 228 -0.95 -14.37 17.87
N HIS A 229 -2.04 -15.05 17.51
CA HIS A 229 -2.40 -16.35 18.08
C HIS A 229 -1.73 -17.49 17.28
N PRO A 230 -1.20 -18.55 17.92
CA PRO A 230 -0.40 -19.58 17.24
C PRO A 230 -1.12 -20.40 16.16
N TYR A 231 -2.46 -20.45 16.20
CA TYR A 231 -3.30 -21.24 15.28
C TYR A 231 -4.10 -20.36 14.31
N GLN A 232 -3.78 -19.06 14.23
CA GLN A 232 -4.49 -18.14 13.35
C GLN A 232 -3.95 -18.25 11.92
N GLU A 233 -4.84 -18.46 10.95
CA GLU A 233 -4.47 -18.40 9.53
C GLU A 233 -4.09 -16.96 9.17
N PHE A 234 -2.98 -16.80 8.44
CA PHE A 234 -2.51 -15.50 7.96
C PHE A 234 -3.02 -15.25 6.55
N ILE A 235 -3.31 -13.99 6.24
CA ILE A 235 -3.57 -13.51 4.89
C ILE A 235 -2.22 -13.16 4.27
N GLN A 236 -1.91 -13.76 3.13
CA GLN A 236 -0.73 -13.39 2.36
C GLN A 236 -1.08 -12.27 1.38
N ILE A 237 -0.19 -11.28 1.27
CA ILE A 237 -0.33 -10.16 0.33
C ILE A 237 1.05 -9.77 -0.21
N ASP A 238 1.15 -9.58 -1.52
CA ASP A 238 2.35 -9.05 -2.18
C ASP A 238 2.31 -7.51 -2.24
N THR A 239 3.31 -6.85 -1.66
CA THR A 239 3.38 -5.39 -1.63
C THR A 239 4.07 -4.76 -2.83
N THR A 240 4.50 -5.56 -3.81
CA THR A 240 5.22 -5.11 -5.02
C THR A 240 4.44 -4.07 -5.82
N ASP A 241 3.12 -4.23 -5.95
CA ASP A 241 2.28 -3.33 -6.74
C ASP A 241 1.51 -2.26 -5.95
N ILE A 242 1.61 -2.31 -4.61
CA ILE A 242 0.97 -1.31 -3.75
C ILE A 242 1.73 0.00 -3.88
N LEU A 243 1.03 1.10 -4.22
CA LEU A 243 1.65 2.42 -4.29
C LEU A 243 1.80 3.01 -2.88
N PHE A 244 3.02 3.41 -2.52
CA PHE A 244 3.27 4.13 -1.27
C PHE A 244 3.42 5.63 -1.54
N ILE A 245 2.64 6.43 -0.83
CA ILE A 245 2.74 7.89 -0.79
C ILE A 245 3.06 8.30 0.65
N CYS A 246 4.28 8.75 0.89
CA CYS A 246 4.70 9.27 2.19
C CYS A 246 4.51 10.79 2.23
N GLY A 247 4.04 11.34 3.35
CA GLY A 247 3.88 12.76 3.59
C GLY A 247 4.71 13.21 4.79
N GLY A 248 5.28 14.40 4.72
CA GLY A 248 5.99 15.00 5.84
C GLY A 248 6.07 16.52 5.75
N ALA A 249 6.17 17.16 6.91
CA ALA A 249 6.36 18.62 6.99
C ALA A 249 7.82 19.01 6.81
N PHE A 250 8.74 18.17 7.29
CA PHE A 250 10.19 18.38 7.23
C PHE A 250 10.61 19.76 7.75
N GLU A 251 10.23 20.05 8.99
CA GLU A 251 10.59 21.30 9.68
C GLU A 251 12.11 21.55 9.64
N GLY A 252 12.52 22.72 9.15
CA GLY A 252 13.93 23.10 9.05
C GLY A 252 14.64 22.63 7.79
N LEU A 253 13.99 21.87 6.90
CA LEU A 253 14.56 21.50 5.59
C LEU A 253 14.86 22.73 4.73
N ASP A 254 14.02 23.76 4.82
CA ASP A 254 14.23 25.06 4.18
C ASP A 254 15.56 25.72 4.60
N LYS A 255 15.92 25.64 5.89
CA LYS A 255 17.20 26.15 6.42
C LYS A 255 18.40 25.39 5.84
N ILE A 256 18.29 24.07 5.71
CA ILE A 256 19.33 23.22 5.12
C ILE A 256 19.51 23.57 3.64
N VAL A 257 18.40 23.71 2.90
CA VAL A 257 18.43 24.11 1.50
C VAL A 257 19.00 25.52 1.32
N ALA A 258 18.62 26.47 2.17
CA ALA A 258 19.15 27.84 2.13
C ALA A 258 20.67 27.89 2.37
N GLU A 259 21.16 27.06 3.30
CA GLU A 259 22.59 26.93 3.57
C GLU A 259 23.34 26.34 2.38
N ARG A 260 22.81 25.27 1.78
CA ARG A 260 23.38 24.67 0.56
C ARG A 260 23.40 25.64 -0.62
N LEU A 261 22.40 26.49 -0.75
CA LEU A 261 22.32 27.54 -1.78
C LEU A 261 23.19 28.77 -1.46
N GLY A 262 23.87 28.80 -0.31
CA GLY A 262 24.72 29.92 0.10
C GLY A 262 23.95 31.20 0.42
N LEU A 263 22.66 31.09 0.79
CA LEU A 263 21.79 32.22 1.11
C LEU A 263 21.96 32.72 2.55
N LYS A 264 22.60 31.93 3.43
CA LYS A 264 23.06 32.42 4.74
C LYS A 264 24.33 33.26 4.55
N GLY A 265 24.28 34.49 5.07
CA GLY A 265 25.26 35.54 4.84
C GLY A 265 26.71 35.09 4.93
N ARG A 266 27.49 35.48 3.92
CA ARG A 266 28.96 35.48 3.97
C ARG A 266 29.38 36.37 5.15
N VAL A 267 29.78 35.76 6.28
CA VAL A 267 30.55 36.46 7.31
C VAL A 267 31.97 36.65 6.78
N GLY A 268 32.12 37.59 5.86
CA GLY A 268 33.40 38.07 5.35
C GLY A 268 33.47 39.56 5.59
N PHE A 269 34.57 40.02 6.20
CA PHE A 269 34.84 41.41 6.54
C PHE A 269 34.74 42.32 5.30
N VAL A 270 33.56 42.84 5.00
CA VAL A 270 33.37 43.96 4.07
C VAL A 270 32.52 45.00 4.80
N LYS A 271 33.17 46.10 5.15
CA LYS A 271 32.58 47.30 5.71
C LYS A 271 31.86 48.00 4.55
N GLY A 272 30.53 47.95 4.54
CA GLY A 272 29.70 48.70 3.61
C GLY A 272 28.89 47.79 2.70
N GLU A 273 27.57 48.02 2.73
CA GLU A 273 26.50 47.31 2.03
C GLU A 273 26.05 46.00 2.70
N GLU A 274 24.96 46.10 3.46
CA GLU A 274 24.11 44.95 3.76
C GLU A 274 23.75 44.28 2.44
N PRO A 275 24.13 43.01 2.20
CA PRO A 275 23.59 42.30 1.07
C PRO A 275 22.09 42.22 1.32
N LYS A 276 21.28 42.81 0.42
CA LYS A 276 19.85 42.50 0.33
C LYS A 276 19.74 41.02 -0.01
N SER A 277 19.85 40.16 0.99
CA SER A 277 19.50 38.75 0.86
C SER A 277 18.06 38.75 0.40
N ARG A 278 17.81 38.27 -0.82
CA ARG A 278 16.48 37.82 -1.20
C ARG A 278 16.12 36.74 -0.19
N GLU A 279 15.35 37.11 0.84
CA GLU A 279 14.67 36.13 1.68
C GLU A 279 13.70 35.41 0.75
N MET A 280 14.14 34.27 0.21
CA MET A 280 13.25 33.38 -0.51
C MET A 280 12.29 32.80 0.50
N GLU A 281 10.99 32.82 0.18
CA GLU A 281 9.99 32.21 1.04
C GLU A 281 10.29 30.71 1.18
N SER A 282 9.97 30.14 2.34
CA SER A 282 10.22 28.71 2.64
C SER A 282 9.66 27.79 1.55
N ALA A 283 8.50 28.12 0.97
CA ALA A 283 7.90 27.37 -0.14
C ALA A 283 8.74 27.39 -1.43
N GLU A 284 9.48 28.47 -1.70
CA GLU A 284 10.40 28.55 -2.85
C GLU A 284 11.67 27.75 -2.59
N LEU A 285 12.22 27.83 -1.37
CA LEU A 285 13.37 27.02 -0.97
C LEU A 285 13.08 25.52 -1.11
N LEU A 286 11.90 25.07 -0.69
CA LEU A 286 11.49 23.68 -0.82
C LEU A 286 11.42 23.19 -2.29
N ARG A 287 11.31 24.10 -3.27
CA ARG A 287 11.37 23.71 -4.69
C ARG A 287 12.74 23.22 -5.12
N HIS A 288 13.78 23.61 -4.40
CA HIS A 288 15.16 23.22 -4.63
C HIS A 288 15.57 21.96 -3.87
N VAL A 289 14.67 21.31 -3.11
CA VAL A 289 14.98 19.99 -2.53
C VAL A 289 15.38 19.05 -3.65
N ILE A 290 16.52 18.39 -3.46
CA ILE A 290 17.01 17.34 -4.35
C ILE A 290 16.92 16.01 -3.57
N PRO A 291 16.76 14.88 -4.25
CA PRO A 291 16.73 13.57 -3.59
C PRO A 291 18.06 13.18 -2.93
N ASP A 292 19.18 13.71 -3.45
CA ASP A 292 20.56 13.40 -3.07
C ASP A 292 21.14 14.30 -1.94
#